data_AF-A0A498SUQ4-F1
#
_entry.id   AF-A0A498SUQ4-F1
#
_cell.length_a   1.000
_cell.length_b   1.000
_cell.length_c   1.000
_cell.angle_alpha   90.00
_cell.angle_beta   90.00
_cell.angle_gamma   90.00
#
_symmetry.space_group_name_H-M   'P 1'
#
loop_
_entity.id
_entity.type
_entity.pdbx_description
1 polymer ?
#
loop_
_entity_poly.entity_id
_entity_poly.type
_entity_poly.pdbx_seq_one_letter_code
_entity_poly.pdbx_strand_id
1 'polypeptide(L)'
;MHLAKDFNAVCENEFPARAIAEHLTRANCSMEPLDMQRRKNMLLATKATLTELKELLSNDRSPICSSRPQPILEPIVQSRLTHFSMALVEEEKTDIMLPYVALGFF
;
A
#
# COMPACT_ATOMS: atom_id res chain seq x y z
N MET A 1 -8.96 -19.57 -6.86
CA MET A 1 -9.03 -18.17 -6.43
C MET A 1 -8.40 -17.30 -7.53
N HIS A 2 -9.20 -16.72 -8.44
CA HIS A 2 -8.71 -15.88 -9.55
C HIS A 2 -8.82 -14.38 -9.25
N LEU A 3 -9.66 -14.00 -8.27
CA LEU A 3 -9.91 -12.62 -7.86
C LEU A 3 -8.65 -11.78 -7.61
N ALA A 4 -7.63 -12.32 -6.94
CA ALA A 4 -6.38 -11.59 -6.70
C ALA A 4 -5.53 -11.39 -7.97
N LYS A 5 -5.60 -12.34 -8.91
CA LYS A 5 -4.93 -12.21 -10.22
C LYS A 5 -5.69 -11.24 -11.12
N ASP A 6 -7.01 -11.35 -11.14
CA ASP A 6 -7.88 -10.47 -11.91
C ASP A 6 -7.78 -9.03 -11.40
N PHE A 7 -7.77 -8.83 -10.07
CA PHE A 7 -7.63 -7.50 -9.48
C PHE A 7 -6.26 -6.85 -9.77
N ASN A 8 -5.17 -7.61 -9.74
CA ASN A 8 -3.87 -7.10 -10.23
C ASN A 8 -3.95 -6.66 -11.69
N ALA A 9 -4.52 -7.49 -12.56
CA ALA A 9 -4.65 -7.17 -13.98
C ALA A 9 -5.53 -5.93 -14.23
N VAL A 10 -6.63 -5.79 -13.49
CA VAL A 10 -7.50 -4.59 -13.50
C VAL A 10 -6.71 -3.37 -13.04
N CYS A 11 -5.93 -3.47 -11.96
CA CYS A 11 -5.13 -2.35 -11.47
C CYS A 11 -4.03 -1.92 -12.46
N GLU A 12 -3.39 -2.87 -13.14
CA GLU A 12 -2.32 -2.55 -14.09
C GLU A 12 -2.86 -2.00 -15.42
N ASN A 13 -4.00 -2.52 -15.90
CA ASN A 13 -4.47 -2.24 -17.27
C ASN A 13 -5.70 -1.34 -17.33
N GLU A 14 -6.53 -1.31 -16.29
CA GLU A 14 -7.84 -0.65 -16.32
C GLU A 14 -7.99 0.47 -15.28
N PHE A 15 -7.12 0.54 -14.28
CA PHE A 15 -7.20 1.60 -13.27
C PHE A 15 -6.83 2.96 -13.88
N PRO A 16 -7.73 3.97 -13.82
CA PRO A 16 -7.55 5.24 -14.53
C PRO A 16 -6.66 6.22 -13.74
N ALA A 17 -5.47 5.77 -13.29
CA ALA A 17 -4.56 6.53 -12.43
C ALA A 17 -4.29 7.94 -12.96
N ARG A 18 -3.96 8.04 -14.25
CA ARG A 18 -3.68 9.32 -14.92
C ARG A 18 -4.87 10.28 -14.87
N ALA A 19 -6.06 9.81 -15.20
CA ALA A 19 -7.25 10.66 -15.23
C ALA A 19 -7.61 11.18 -13.84
N ILE A 20 -7.46 10.34 -12.81
CA ILE A 20 -7.64 10.72 -11.40
C ILE A 20 -6.60 11.76 -10.99
N ALA A 21 -5.33 11.54 -11.32
CA ALA A 21 -4.24 12.47 -10.99
C ALA A 21 -4.44 13.85 -11.64
N GLU A 22 -4.83 13.89 -12.92
CA GLU A 22 -5.13 15.13 -13.65
C GLU A 22 -6.35 15.85 -13.05
N HIS A 23 -7.40 15.11 -12.66
CA HIS A 23 -8.57 15.68 -12.01
C HIS A 23 -8.21 16.29 -10.63
N LEU A 24 -7.53 15.54 -9.77
CA LEU A 24 -7.13 15.99 -8.43
C LEU A 24 -6.14 17.14 -8.46
N THR A 25 -5.25 17.17 -9.45
CA THR A 25 -4.31 18.29 -9.63
C THR A 25 -5.06 19.56 -10.00
N ARG A 26 -5.99 19.49 -10.95
CA ARG A 26 -6.81 20.66 -11.32
C ARG A 26 -7.74 21.13 -10.20
N ALA A 27 -8.31 20.20 -9.44
CA ALA A 27 -9.25 20.52 -8.37
C ALA A 27 -8.55 21.12 -7.13
N ASN A 28 -7.34 20.64 -6.81
CA ASN A 28 -6.72 20.89 -5.50
C ASN A 28 -5.38 21.63 -5.58
N CYS A 29 -4.94 22.05 -6.77
CA CYS A 29 -3.67 22.75 -6.96
C CYS A 29 -3.88 23.99 -7.83
N SER A 30 -3.32 25.12 -7.38
CA SER A 30 -3.10 26.25 -8.26
C SER A 30 -2.16 25.84 -9.40
N MET A 31 -2.37 26.36 -10.61
CA MET A 31 -1.48 26.14 -11.75
C MET A 31 -0.23 27.02 -11.71
N GLU A 32 -0.02 27.74 -10.59
CA GLU A 32 1.20 28.50 -10.33
C GLU A 32 2.41 27.56 -10.18
N PRO A 33 3.54 27.84 -10.86
CA PRO A 33 4.70 26.93 -10.88
C PRO A 33 5.26 26.58 -9.50
N LEU A 34 5.24 27.53 -8.56
CA LEU A 34 5.78 27.35 -7.22
C LEU A 34 4.90 26.40 -6.37
N ASP A 35 3.58 26.52 -6.50
CA ASP A 35 2.63 25.63 -5.81
C ASP A 35 2.69 24.21 -6.36
N MET A 36 2.83 24.07 -7.69
CA MET A 36 3.03 22.78 -8.34
C MET A 36 4.32 22.10 -7.84
N GLN A 37 5.42 22.86 -7.74
CA GLN A 37 6.69 22.33 -7.24
C GLN A 37 6.59 21.91 -5.76
N ARG A 38 5.94 22.71 -4.92
CA ARG A 38 5.70 22.37 -3.51
C ARG A 38 4.88 21.09 -3.39
N ARG A 39 3.80 20.97 -4.16
CA ARG A 39 2.96 19.77 -4.18
C ARG A 39 3.73 18.53 -4.62
N LYS A 40 4.54 18.65 -5.67
CA LYS A 40 5.42 17.57 -6.14
C LYS A 40 6.36 17.08 -5.02
N ASN A 41 6.99 18.00 -4.29
CA ASN A 41 7.88 17.64 -3.19
C ASN A 41 7.14 16.92 -2.06
N MET A 42 5.92 17.36 -1.71
CA MET A 42 5.10 16.67 -0.72
C MET A 42 4.75 15.24 -1.17
N LEU A 43 4.35 15.06 -2.44
CA LEU A 43 4.04 13.73 -2.99
C LEU A 43 5.26 12.80 -2.98
N LEU A 44 6.45 13.32 -3.30
CA LEU A 44 7.70 12.54 -3.23
C LEU A 44 8.05 12.15 -1.80
N ALA A 45 7.87 13.04 -0.84
CA ALA A 45 8.08 12.73 0.58
C ALA A 45 7.10 11.65 1.06
N THR A 46 5.81 11.80 0.74
CA THR A 46 4.80 10.77 1.06
C THR A 46 5.14 9.43 0.42
N LYS A 47 5.61 9.42 -0.83
CA LYS A 47 6.05 8.20 -1.51
C LYS A 47 7.18 7.50 -0.76
N ALA A 48 8.19 8.24 -0.30
CA ALA A 48 9.30 7.66 0.45
C ALA A 48 8.80 6.96 1.72
N THR A 49 7.97 7.65 2.51
CA THR A 49 7.39 7.08 3.74
C THR A 49 6.53 5.85 3.47
N LEU A 50 5.69 5.87 2.42
CA LEU A 50 4.89 4.71 2.04
C LEU A 50 5.75 3.54 1.55
N THR A 51 6.90 3.82 0.94
CA THR A 51 7.84 2.78 0.49
C THR A 51 8.48 2.09 1.68
N GLU A 52 8.96 2.84 2.67
CA GLU A 52 9.50 2.29 3.93
C GLU A 52 8.46 1.43 4.66
N LEU A 53 7.21 1.91 4.73
CA LEU A 53 6.12 1.14 5.33
C LEU A 53 5.84 -0.15 4.56
N LYS A 54 5.81 -0.10 3.22
CA LYS A 54 5.63 -1.27 2.37
C LYS A 54 6.74 -2.29 2.59
N GLU A 55 7.99 -1.85 2.68
CA GLU A 55 9.13 -2.72 2.94
C GLU A 55 9.01 -3.40 4.32
N LEU A 56 8.64 -2.65 5.37
CA LEU A 56 8.38 -3.21 6.69
C LEU A 56 7.29 -4.28 6.64
N LEU A 57 6.15 -4.00 6.01
CA LEU A 57 5.03 -4.93 5.89
C LEU A 57 5.40 -6.17 5.06
N SER A 58 6.22 -6.02 4.02
CA SER A 58 6.70 -7.17 3.23
C SER A 58 7.59 -8.13 4.02
N ASN A 59 8.17 -7.65 5.12
CA ASN A 59 8.95 -8.44 6.06
C ASN A 59 8.11 -9.03 7.20
N ASP A 60 6.79 -8.82 7.21
CA ASP A 60 5.92 -9.47 8.19
C ASP A 60 5.95 -10.99 7.99
N ARG A 61 6.49 -11.71 8.98
CA ARG A 61 6.55 -13.17 9.05
C ARG A 61 5.60 -13.72 10.13
N SER A 62 4.44 -13.10 10.28
CA SER A 62 3.43 -13.59 11.22
C SER A 62 3.00 -15.01 10.85
N PRO A 63 2.86 -15.94 11.83
CA PRO A 63 2.38 -17.29 11.55
C PRO A 63 0.97 -17.24 10.94
N ILE A 64 0.80 -17.82 9.76
CA ILE A 64 -0.51 -18.00 9.12
C ILE A 64 -0.80 -19.50 9.01
N CYS A 65 -1.94 -19.94 9.54
CA CYS A 65 -2.33 -21.35 9.58
C CYS A 65 -1.25 -22.24 10.24
N SER A 66 -0.69 -23.21 9.51
CA SER A 66 0.38 -24.10 10.01
C SER A 66 1.80 -23.58 9.76
N SER A 67 1.95 -22.46 9.02
CA SER A 67 3.26 -21.88 8.73
C SER A 67 3.82 -21.15 9.94
N ARG A 68 5.10 -21.39 10.25
CA ARG A 68 5.83 -20.71 11.34
C ARG A 68 7.19 -20.24 10.84
N PRO A 69 7.23 -19.24 9.96
CA PRO A 69 8.48 -18.69 9.46
C PRO A 69 9.31 -18.09 10.59
N GLN A 70 10.64 -18.10 10.45
CA GLN A 70 11.53 -17.49 11.43
C GLN A 70 11.33 -15.97 11.43
N PRO A 71 11.11 -15.33 12.60
CA PRO A 71 11.01 -13.88 12.70
C PRO A 71 12.30 -13.20 12.22
N ILE A 72 12.15 -12.17 11.38
CA ILE A 72 13.27 -11.32 10.92
C ILE A 72 13.17 -9.89 11.48
N LEU A 73 11.99 -9.49 11.93
CA LEU A 73 11.75 -8.21 12.60
C LEU A 73 11.96 -8.37 14.12
N GLU A 74 12.21 -7.26 14.80
CA GLU A 74 12.30 -7.27 16.26
C GLU A 74 11.00 -7.82 16.89
N PRO A 75 11.09 -8.59 17.99
CA PRO A 75 9.92 -9.25 18.58
C PRO A 75 8.76 -8.31 18.92
N ILE A 76 9.05 -7.08 19.35
CA ILE A 76 8.01 -6.08 19.67
C ILE A 76 7.27 -5.59 18.42
N VAL A 77 7.96 -5.47 17.29
CA VAL A 77 7.36 -5.08 16.01
C VAL A 77 6.60 -6.25 15.42
N GLN A 78 7.23 -7.43 15.37
CA GLN A 78 6.64 -8.66 14.81
C GLN A 78 5.38 -9.10 15.56
N SER A 79 5.36 -9.00 16.89
CA SER A 79 4.17 -9.37 17.69
C SER A 79 2.98 -8.47 17.41
N ARG A 80 3.20 -7.15 17.27
CA ARG A 80 2.13 -6.19 16.94
C ARG A 80 1.57 -6.44 15.54
N LEU A 81 2.45 -6.71 14.56
CA LEU A 81 2.03 -7.11 13.23
C LEU A 81 1.28 -8.45 13.25
N THR A 82 1.72 -9.43 14.05
CA THR A 82 1.02 -10.72 14.21
C THR A 82 -0.40 -10.53 14.72
N HIS A 83 -0.61 -9.69 15.73
CA HIS A 83 -1.96 -9.38 16.21
C HIS A 83 -2.83 -8.69 15.16
N PHE A 84 -2.25 -7.78 14.38
CA PHE A 84 -2.95 -7.10 13.30
C PHE A 84 -3.31 -8.07 12.17
N SER A 85 -2.36 -8.90 11.73
CA SER A 85 -2.53 -9.92 10.71
C SER A 85 -3.51 -11.02 11.14
N MET A 86 -3.57 -11.41 12.42
CA MET A 86 -4.56 -12.36 12.94
C MET A 86 -5.99 -11.78 13.02
N ALA A 87 -6.15 -10.49 13.34
CA ALA A 87 -7.46 -9.82 13.27
C ALA A 87 -8.02 -9.75 11.83
N LEU A 88 -7.11 -9.85 10.86
CA LEU A 88 -7.39 -9.89 9.44
C LEU A 88 -7.58 -11.32 8.88
N VAL A 89 -7.49 -12.36 9.72
CA VAL A 89 -7.67 -13.79 9.35
C VAL A 89 -9.10 -14.31 9.63
N GLU A 90 -9.97 -13.53 10.28
CA GLU A 90 -11.40 -13.84 10.41
C GLU A 90 -12.24 -13.45 9.17
N GLU A 91 -11.63 -12.81 8.17
CA GLU A 91 -12.16 -12.80 6.80
C GLU A 91 -11.01 -13.08 5.82
N GLU A 92 -11.22 -14.04 4.94
CA GLU A 92 -10.38 -14.39 3.79
C GLU A 92 -10.22 -13.19 2.82
N LYS A 93 -9.51 -12.12 3.20
CA LYS A 93 -9.50 -10.87 2.42
C LYS A 93 -8.26 -9.99 2.48
N THR A 94 -7.20 -10.37 3.19
CA THR A 94 -6.11 -9.44 3.52
C THR A 94 -4.79 -9.66 2.82
N ASP A 95 -4.61 -10.77 2.11
CA ASP A 95 -3.56 -10.91 1.09
C ASP A 95 -3.76 -9.97 -0.13
N ILE A 96 -4.92 -9.30 -0.20
CA ILE A 96 -5.32 -8.47 -1.36
C ILE A 96 -5.50 -6.99 -1.02
N MET A 97 -5.40 -6.55 0.23
CA MET A 97 -5.79 -5.18 0.58
C MET A 97 -4.59 -4.25 0.85
N LEU A 98 -3.54 -4.74 1.51
CA LEU A 98 -2.39 -3.91 1.88
C LEU A 98 -1.48 -3.49 0.69
N PRO A 99 -1.26 -4.30 -0.35
CA PRO A 99 -0.54 -3.83 -1.53
C PRO A 99 -1.30 -2.72 -2.28
N TYR A 100 -2.64 -2.73 -2.21
CA TYR A 100 -3.48 -1.94 -3.10
C TYR A 100 -3.94 -0.61 -2.54
N VAL A 101 -4.04 -0.46 -1.21
CA VAL A 101 -4.13 0.87 -0.60
C VAL A 101 -2.84 1.66 -0.87
N ALA A 102 -1.69 0.96 -0.97
CA ALA A 102 -0.40 1.57 -1.31
C ALA A 102 -0.20 1.81 -2.83
N LEU A 103 -0.75 0.96 -3.70
CA LEU A 103 -0.67 1.10 -5.17
C LEU A 103 -1.75 2.02 -5.76
N GLY A 104 -2.89 2.20 -5.11
CA GLY A 104 -4.01 3.04 -5.60
C GLY A 104 -3.85 4.55 -5.37
N PHE A 105 -2.73 4.99 -4.81
CA PHE A 105 -2.41 6.42 -4.62
C PHE A 105 -1.28 6.94 -5.53
N PHE A 106 -0.84 6.15 -6.52
CA PHE A 106 0.17 6.55 -7.51
C PHE A 106 -0.34 6.41 -8.95
#